data_AF-A0A3T0XDQ1-F1
#
_entry.id   AF-A0A3T0XDQ1-F1
#
_cell.length_a   1.000
_cell.length_b   1.000
_cell.length_c   1.000
_cell.angle_alpha   90.00
_cell.angle_beta   90.00
_cell.angle_gamma   90.00
#
_symmetry.space_group_name_H-M   'P 1'
#
loop_
_entity.id
_entity.type
_entity.pdbx_description
1 polymer ?
#
loop_
_entity_poly.entity_id
_entity_poly.type
_entity_poly.pdbx_seq_one_letter_code
_entity_poly.pdbx_strand_id
1 'polypeptide(L)'
;HSSTLVTAGVYLLIRFNNLLVDMVFMKFFLLISGVTMFMAGISANYEFDLKKIIALSTLSQLGLMMSILSMGYYELAYFHLLTHAMFKALLFMCAGKVIHLMNDNQDIRMMGGMSLYIPLTSLCLNISNLALCGIPFLAGFYSKDLILEVVSMSNLNFLIFFLYYISIGLTMFYTIRLLMYLMVNDYNLLGIYNLFEEDYIMLNSMFIMLFMSLISGSFLSWLIFSYPFMIYLPFNLKMMIIYVSMIGLFMGILISNMKIYSLNKFVLTYDLSF
;
A
#
# COMPACT_ATOMS: atom_id res chain seq x y z
N HIS A 1 -12.69 1.01 8.37
CA HIS A 1 -11.86 2.23 8.19
C HIS A 1 -11.16 2.31 6.84
N SER A 2 -10.82 1.20 6.19
CA SER A 2 -9.94 1.24 5.01
C SER A 2 -10.57 1.78 3.72
N SER A 3 -11.85 1.52 3.47
CA SER A 3 -12.46 1.75 2.15
C SER A 3 -13.70 2.65 2.13
N THR A 4 -14.39 2.87 3.25
CA THR A 4 -15.68 3.59 3.28
C THR A 4 -15.61 4.91 4.04
N LEU A 5 -15.32 4.88 5.34
CA LEU A 5 -15.37 6.08 6.18
C LEU A 5 -14.29 7.10 5.82
N VAL A 6 -13.06 6.64 5.56
CA VAL A 6 -11.93 7.54 5.33
C VAL A 6 -11.92 8.09 3.89
N THR A 7 -12.50 7.36 2.94
CA THR A 7 -12.63 7.78 1.53
C THR A 7 -13.86 8.67 1.30
N ALA A 8 -14.85 8.69 2.21
CA ALA A 8 -16.05 9.51 2.06
C ALA A 8 -15.74 11.01 1.92
N GLY A 9 -14.75 11.51 2.65
CA GLY A 9 -14.29 12.90 2.52
C GLY A 9 -13.70 13.20 1.14
N VAL A 10 -12.86 12.28 0.62
CA VAL A 10 -12.31 12.38 -0.74
C VAL A 10 -13.44 12.35 -1.77
N TYR A 11 -14.40 11.44 -1.61
CA TYR A 11 -15.53 11.31 -2.52
C TYR A 11 -16.44 12.55 -2.55
N LEU A 12 -16.67 13.19 -1.39
CA LEU A 12 -17.38 14.47 -1.34
C LEU A 12 -16.63 15.54 -2.15
N LEU A 13 -15.31 15.64 -1.98
CA LEU A 13 -14.50 16.61 -2.72
C LEU A 13 -14.48 16.29 -4.23
N ILE A 14 -14.51 15.02 -4.63
CA ILE A 14 -14.65 14.61 -6.04
C ILE A 14 -15.95 15.19 -6.62
N ARG A 15 -17.06 15.11 -5.88
CA ARG A 15 -18.37 15.60 -6.33
C ARG A 15 -18.42 17.12 -6.50
N PHE A 16 -17.69 17.87 -5.67
CA PHE A 16 -17.61 19.32 -5.75
C PHE A 16 -16.38 19.84 -6.50
N ASN A 17 -15.61 18.95 -7.16
CA ASN A 17 -14.32 19.31 -7.73
C ASN A 17 -14.44 20.47 -8.73
N ASN A 18 -15.44 20.45 -9.62
CA ASN A 18 -15.67 21.51 -10.62
C ASN A 18 -15.82 22.91 -10.02
N LEU A 19 -16.24 23.03 -8.77
CA LEU A 19 -16.33 24.32 -8.06
C LEU A 19 -15.04 24.69 -7.34
N LEU A 20 -14.21 23.70 -7.02
CA LEU A 20 -13.05 23.84 -6.13
C LEU A 20 -11.72 24.01 -6.88
N VAL A 21 -11.57 23.48 -8.10
CA VAL A 21 -10.27 23.39 -8.80
C VAL A 21 -9.51 24.72 -8.85
N ASP A 22 -10.20 25.83 -9.15
CA ASP A 22 -9.55 27.13 -9.35
C ASP A 22 -9.28 27.90 -8.04
N MET A 23 -9.72 27.36 -6.90
CA MET A 23 -9.53 28.00 -5.60
C MET A 23 -8.10 27.82 -5.08
N VAL A 24 -7.55 28.87 -4.47
CA VAL A 24 -6.22 28.83 -3.83
C VAL A 24 -6.10 27.71 -2.78
N PHE A 25 -7.22 27.37 -2.13
CA PHE A 25 -7.30 26.26 -1.16
C PHE A 25 -6.84 24.92 -1.72
N MET A 26 -7.04 24.64 -3.01
CA MET A 26 -6.60 23.38 -3.63
C MET A 26 -5.07 23.27 -3.66
N LYS A 27 -4.36 24.38 -3.90
CA LYS A 27 -2.88 24.40 -3.84
C LYS A 27 -2.36 24.12 -2.43
N PHE A 28 -3.08 24.57 -1.41
CA PHE A 28 -2.75 24.25 -0.02
C PHE A 28 -3.03 22.78 0.30
N PHE A 29 -4.15 22.23 -0.16
CA PHE A 29 -4.43 20.79 -0.04
C PHE A 29 -3.40 19.92 -0.75
N LEU A 30 -2.89 20.35 -1.90
CA LEU A 30 -1.82 19.66 -2.61
C LEU A 30 -0.56 19.50 -1.74
N LEU A 31 -0.14 20.56 -1.05
CA LEU A 31 1.00 20.52 -0.15
C LEU A 31 0.74 19.59 1.04
N ILE A 32 -0.40 19.76 1.72
CA ILE A 32 -0.76 18.93 2.88
C ILE A 32 -0.80 17.47 2.49
N SER A 33 -1.45 17.14 1.38
CA SER A 33 -1.59 15.77 0.91
C SER A 33 -0.25 15.14 0.50
N GLY A 34 0.67 15.92 -0.08
CA GLY A 34 2.05 15.48 -0.31
C GLY A 34 2.81 15.17 0.98
N VAL A 35 2.69 16.03 2.00
CA VAL A 35 3.33 15.82 3.31
C VAL A 35 2.72 14.64 4.06
N THR A 36 1.40 14.46 4.03
CA THR A 36 0.75 13.31 4.68
C THR A 36 1.14 12.00 4.00
N MET A 37 1.24 11.99 2.66
CA MET A 37 1.72 10.83 1.91
C MET A 37 3.13 10.40 2.35
N PHE A 38 4.03 11.37 2.49
CA PHE A 38 5.40 11.16 2.92
C PHE A 38 5.51 10.70 4.39
N MET A 39 4.84 11.40 5.32
CA MET A 39 4.87 11.06 6.75
C MET A 39 4.25 9.70 7.04
N ALA A 40 3.16 9.36 6.35
CA ALA A 40 2.54 8.04 6.44
C ALA A 40 3.49 6.94 5.92
N GLY A 41 4.22 7.22 4.83
CA GLY A 41 5.22 6.31 4.28
C GLY A 41 6.38 6.05 5.24
N ILE A 42 6.91 7.09 5.90
CA ILE A 42 7.99 6.94 6.89
C ILE A 42 7.51 6.15 8.10
N SER A 43 6.38 6.54 8.69
CA SER A 43 5.84 5.86 9.88
C SER A 43 5.52 4.39 9.61
N ALA A 44 4.99 4.06 8.42
CA ALA A 44 4.74 2.68 8.02
C ALA A 44 6.01 1.82 7.92
N ASN A 45 7.20 2.42 7.79
CA ASN A 45 8.48 1.71 7.76
C ASN A 45 9.08 1.43 9.13
N TYR A 46 8.61 2.10 10.18
CA TYR A 46 9.09 1.89 11.56
C TYR A 46 8.08 1.17 12.45
N GLU A 47 6.81 1.10 12.05
CA GLU A 47 5.79 0.35 12.79
C GLU A 47 5.99 -1.16 12.66
N PHE A 48 5.61 -1.90 13.72
CA PHE A 48 5.65 -3.37 13.76
C PHE A 48 4.26 -4.01 13.89
N ASP A 49 3.23 -3.25 14.26
CA ASP A 49 1.87 -3.77 14.28
C ASP A 49 1.31 -3.91 12.86
N LEU A 50 0.92 -5.14 12.47
CA LEU A 50 0.40 -5.46 11.15
C LEU A 50 -0.77 -4.54 10.75
N LYS A 51 -1.75 -4.35 11.64
CA LYS A 51 -2.91 -3.46 11.37
C LYS A 51 -2.50 -2.00 11.17
N LYS A 52 -1.52 -1.50 11.94
CA LYS A 52 -1.05 -0.11 11.83
C LYS A 52 -0.31 0.12 10.52
N ILE A 53 0.53 -0.82 10.08
CA ILE A 53 1.22 -0.74 8.79
C ILE A 53 0.19 -0.66 7.65
N ILE A 54 -0.86 -1.49 7.68
CA ILE A 54 -1.90 -1.47 6.65
C ILE A 54 -2.72 -0.16 6.72
N ALA A 55 -2.98 0.36 7.92
CA ALA A 55 -3.67 1.65 8.10
C ALA A 55 -2.84 2.84 7.59
N LEU A 56 -1.55 2.93 7.95
CA LEU A 56 -0.67 3.98 7.46
C LEU A 56 -0.49 3.93 5.95
N SER A 57 -0.48 2.73 5.37
CA SER A 57 -0.49 2.57 3.93
C SER A 57 -1.84 2.86 3.26
N THR A 58 -2.95 3.01 4.00
CA THR A 58 -4.18 3.65 3.47
C THR A 58 -4.09 5.17 3.55
N LEU A 59 -3.50 5.70 4.63
CA LEU A 59 -3.29 7.15 4.79
C LEU A 59 -2.37 7.71 3.69
N SER A 60 -1.33 6.97 3.31
CA SER A 60 -0.46 7.37 2.20
C SER A 60 -1.22 7.41 0.86
N GLN A 61 -2.00 6.38 0.54
CA GLN A 61 -2.78 6.33 -0.70
C GLN A 61 -3.91 7.37 -0.73
N LEU A 62 -4.50 7.71 0.42
CA LEU A 62 -5.43 8.83 0.54
C LEU A 62 -4.75 10.17 0.29
N GLY A 63 -3.52 10.36 0.78
CA GLY A 63 -2.68 11.49 0.40
C GLY A 63 -2.51 11.57 -1.11
N LEU A 64 -2.23 10.43 -1.77
CA LEU A 64 -2.14 10.36 -3.23
C LEU A 64 -3.46 10.74 -3.91
N MET A 65 -4.60 10.19 -3.49
CA MET A 65 -5.92 10.55 -4.04
C MET A 65 -6.24 12.04 -3.88
N MET A 66 -5.99 12.60 -2.70
CA MET A 66 -6.23 14.01 -2.40
C MET A 66 -5.34 14.95 -3.21
N SER A 67 -4.09 14.57 -3.40
CA SER A 67 -3.12 15.35 -4.17
C SER A 67 -3.49 15.42 -5.66
N ILE A 68 -3.95 14.33 -6.27
CA ILE A 68 -4.43 14.34 -7.67
C ILE A 68 -5.72 15.14 -7.83
N LEU A 69 -6.64 14.99 -6.87
CA LEU A 69 -7.87 15.77 -6.85
C LEU A 69 -7.55 17.27 -6.81
N SER A 70 -6.57 17.67 -6.01
CA SER A 70 -6.13 19.07 -5.93
C SER A 70 -5.48 19.61 -7.22
N MET A 71 -5.02 18.73 -8.11
CA MET A 71 -4.55 19.09 -9.46
C MET A 71 -5.69 19.19 -10.49
N GLY A 72 -6.93 18.87 -10.09
CA GLY A 72 -8.12 18.93 -10.94
C GLY A 72 -8.50 17.61 -11.62
N TYR A 73 -7.69 16.55 -11.49
CA TYR A 73 -7.94 15.25 -12.15
C TYR A 73 -8.86 14.35 -11.31
N TYR A 74 -10.12 14.73 -11.16
CA TYR A 74 -11.09 14.00 -10.33
C TYR A 74 -11.39 12.58 -10.84
N GLU A 75 -11.39 12.35 -12.15
CA GLU A 75 -11.64 11.02 -12.75
C GLU A 75 -10.55 10.02 -12.35
N LEU A 76 -9.29 10.46 -12.31
CA LEU A 76 -8.15 9.66 -11.87
C LEU A 76 -8.22 9.36 -10.38
N ALA A 77 -8.57 10.36 -9.56
CA ALA A 77 -8.75 10.18 -8.13
C ALA A 77 -9.88 9.16 -7.84
N TYR A 78 -10.99 9.25 -8.57
CA TYR A 78 -12.11 8.30 -8.44
C TYR A 78 -11.72 6.88 -8.88
N PHE A 79 -11.02 6.75 -10.02
CA PHE A 79 -10.53 5.47 -10.50
C PHE A 79 -9.55 4.81 -9.50
N HIS A 80 -8.63 5.59 -8.92
CA HIS A 80 -7.73 5.08 -7.89
C HIS A 80 -8.49 4.70 -6.61
N LEU A 81 -9.49 5.47 -6.19
CA LEU A 81 -10.32 5.16 -5.03
C LEU A 81 -11.00 3.79 -5.17
N LEU A 82 -11.59 3.49 -6.32
CA LEU A 82 -12.23 2.21 -6.58
C LEU A 82 -11.24 1.05 -6.58
N THR A 83 -10.14 1.16 -7.33
CA THR A 83 -9.12 0.11 -7.40
C THR A 83 -8.48 -0.13 -6.03
N HIS A 84 -8.19 0.93 -5.27
CA HIS A 84 -7.67 0.87 -3.91
C HIS A 84 -8.62 0.17 -2.93
N ALA A 85 -9.92 0.42 -3.01
CA ALA A 85 -10.89 -0.24 -2.15
C ALA A 85 -10.84 -1.77 -2.33
N MET A 86 -10.69 -2.27 -3.56
CA MET A 86 -10.67 -3.71 -3.85
C MET A 86 -9.45 -4.40 -3.25
N PHE A 87 -8.23 -3.94 -3.55
CA PHE A 87 -7.03 -4.60 -3.03
C PHE A 87 -6.80 -4.35 -1.53
N LYS A 88 -7.24 -3.20 -0.98
CA LYS A 88 -7.15 -2.98 0.48
C LYS A 88 -8.11 -3.85 1.25
N ALA A 89 -9.33 -4.08 0.76
CA ALA A 89 -10.26 -4.98 1.42
C ALA A 89 -9.69 -6.40 1.49
N LEU A 90 -9.03 -6.87 0.41
CA LEU A 90 -8.29 -8.13 0.42
C LEU A 90 -7.16 -8.13 1.46
N LEU A 91 -6.32 -7.09 1.51
CA LEU A 91 -5.24 -6.96 2.50
C LEU A 91 -5.74 -7.06 3.95
N PHE A 92 -6.82 -6.33 4.29
CA PHE A 92 -7.36 -6.34 5.65
C PHE A 92 -8.00 -7.69 5.99
N MET A 93 -8.63 -8.37 5.02
CA MET A 93 -9.21 -9.70 5.23
C MET A 93 -8.12 -10.75 5.48
N CYS A 94 -7.05 -10.75 4.67
CA CYS A 94 -5.90 -11.64 4.87
C CYS A 94 -5.19 -11.35 6.20
N ALA A 95 -4.96 -10.07 6.53
CA ALA A 95 -4.35 -9.70 7.81
C ALA A 95 -5.23 -10.07 9.01
N GLY A 96 -6.56 -9.95 8.89
CA GLY A 96 -7.50 -10.39 9.92
C GLY A 96 -7.39 -11.89 10.18
N LYS A 97 -7.34 -12.71 9.12
CA LYS A 97 -7.12 -14.16 9.23
C LYS A 97 -5.79 -14.49 9.88
N VAL A 98 -4.71 -13.81 9.47
CA VAL A 98 -3.37 -14.00 10.05
C VAL A 98 -3.37 -13.71 11.54
N ILE A 99 -3.99 -12.61 11.97
CA ILE A 99 -4.05 -12.22 13.39
C ILE A 99 -4.87 -13.21 14.20
N HIS A 100 -5.99 -13.70 13.66
CA HIS A 100 -6.81 -14.71 14.32
C HIS A 100 -6.05 -16.02 14.52
N LEU A 101 -5.33 -16.49 13.48
CA LEU A 101 -4.50 -17.70 13.58
C LEU A 101 -3.31 -17.55 14.54
N MET A 102 -2.90 -16.31 14.81
CA MET A 102 -1.84 -15.96 15.76
C MET A 102 -2.36 -15.60 17.16
N ASN A 103 -3.58 -16.00 17.52
CA ASN A 103 -4.22 -15.69 18.81
C ASN A 103 -4.16 -14.19 19.16
N ASP A 104 -4.57 -13.34 18.22
CA ASP A 104 -4.61 -11.88 18.34
C ASP A 104 -3.25 -11.17 18.45
N ASN A 105 -2.13 -11.87 18.27
CA ASN A 105 -0.81 -11.24 18.13
C ASN A 105 -0.71 -10.50 16.79
N GLN A 106 -0.38 -9.20 16.85
CA GLN A 106 -0.31 -8.32 15.67
C GLN A 106 1.12 -7.93 15.31
N ASP A 107 2.10 -8.25 16.15
CA ASP A 107 3.50 -7.88 15.95
C ASP A 107 4.15 -8.75 14.89
N ILE A 108 4.57 -8.13 13.78
CA ILE A 108 5.19 -8.84 12.63
C ILE A 108 6.51 -9.51 12.98
N ARG A 109 7.16 -9.16 14.10
CA ARG A 109 8.45 -9.73 14.51
C ARG A 109 8.32 -11.14 15.08
N MET A 110 7.14 -11.46 15.57
CA MET A 110 6.77 -12.77 16.11
C MET A 110 6.09 -13.64 15.05
N MET A 111 5.89 -13.08 13.85
CA MET A 111 5.41 -13.78 12.67
C MET A 111 6.61 -14.21 11.83
N GLY A 112 6.44 -15.25 11.03
CA GLY A 112 7.48 -15.77 10.14
C GLY A 112 6.94 -16.94 9.34
N GLY A 113 7.58 -17.23 8.21
CA GLY A 113 7.42 -18.45 7.41
C GLY A 113 6.04 -18.75 6.83
N MET A 114 5.03 -17.87 6.99
CA MET A 114 3.59 -18.14 6.81
C MET A 114 3.19 -18.79 5.48
N SER A 115 4.02 -18.63 4.45
CA SER A 115 3.88 -19.29 3.16
C SER A 115 3.79 -20.82 3.25
N LEU A 116 4.43 -21.44 4.26
CA LEU A 116 4.44 -22.89 4.45
C LEU A 116 3.16 -23.43 5.12
N TYR A 117 2.60 -22.71 6.11
CA TYR A 117 1.44 -23.22 6.87
C TYR A 117 0.10 -22.73 6.32
N ILE A 118 0.03 -21.53 5.75
CA ILE A 118 -1.23 -20.92 5.31
C ILE A 118 -1.09 -20.42 3.86
N PRO A 119 -0.75 -21.34 2.91
CA PRO A 119 -0.26 -20.99 1.58
C PRO A 119 -1.27 -20.15 0.79
N LEU A 120 -2.55 -20.43 0.93
CA LEU A 120 -3.56 -19.74 0.15
C LEU A 120 -3.76 -18.29 0.59
N THR A 121 -3.71 -18.05 1.89
CA THR A 121 -3.79 -16.68 2.43
C THR A 121 -2.51 -15.91 2.12
N SER A 122 -1.36 -16.59 2.12
CA SER A 122 -0.09 -16.00 1.76
C SER A 122 -0.09 -15.50 0.31
N LEU A 123 -0.68 -16.29 -0.60
CA LEU A 123 -0.88 -15.90 -2.00
C LEU A 123 -1.73 -14.62 -2.10
N CYS A 124 -2.87 -14.60 -1.40
CA CYS A 124 -3.78 -13.45 -1.43
C CYS A 124 -3.15 -12.18 -0.83
N LEU A 125 -2.41 -12.32 0.27
CA LEU A 125 -1.69 -11.23 0.91
C LEU A 125 -0.56 -10.70 0.00
N ASN A 126 0.17 -11.58 -0.67
CA ASN A 126 1.24 -11.20 -1.59
C ASN A 126 0.67 -10.47 -2.81
N ILE A 127 -0.34 -11.02 -3.48
CA ILE A 127 -0.95 -10.38 -4.67
C ILE A 127 -1.48 -8.98 -4.33
N SER A 128 -2.13 -8.84 -3.17
CA SER A 128 -2.67 -7.55 -2.74
C SER A 128 -1.59 -6.54 -2.30
N ASN A 129 -0.48 -6.98 -1.71
CA ASN A 129 0.70 -6.14 -1.45
C ASN A 129 1.39 -5.69 -2.76
N LEU A 130 1.49 -6.58 -3.76
CA LEU A 130 2.04 -6.26 -5.07
C LEU A 130 1.12 -5.29 -5.84
N ALA A 131 -0.21 -5.41 -5.66
CA ALA A 131 -1.17 -4.44 -6.21
C ALA A 131 -1.00 -3.05 -5.57
N LEU A 132 -0.76 -2.96 -4.26
CA LEU A 132 -0.46 -1.69 -3.56
C LEU A 132 0.84 -1.02 -4.07
N CYS A 133 1.83 -1.84 -4.43
CA CYS A 133 3.09 -1.41 -5.03
C CYS A 133 2.87 -0.77 -6.41
N GLY A 134 1.92 -1.30 -7.18
CA GLY A 134 1.65 -0.90 -8.56
C GLY A 134 2.46 -1.72 -9.57
N ILE A 135 2.67 -3.01 -9.30
CA ILE A 135 3.35 -3.91 -10.25
C ILE A 135 2.52 -4.07 -11.53
N PRO A 136 3.15 -4.14 -12.71
CA PRO A 136 2.47 -4.21 -14.00
C PRO A 136 1.38 -5.29 -14.02
N PHE A 137 0.28 -4.96 -14.67
CA PHE A 137 -0.93 -5.79 -14.85
C PHE A 137 -1.79 -6.06 -13.61
N LEU A 138 -1.41 -5.60 -12.42
CA LEU A 138 -2.28 -5.62 -11.24
C LEU A 138 -3.17 -4.36 -11.19
N ALA A 139 -4.29 -4.41 -10.46
CA ALA A 139 -5.25 -3.29 -10.47
C ALA A 139 -4.64 -1.94 -10.05
N GLY A 140 -3.66 -1.94 -9.15
CA GLY A 140 -3.00 -0.70 -8.72
C GLY A 140 -2.10 -0.07 -9.78
N PHE A 141 -1.56 -0.83 -10.74
CA PHE A 141 -0.72 -0.28 -11.82
C PHE A 141 -1.53 0.67 -12.71
N TYR A 142 -2.71 0.23 -13.15
CA TYR A 142 -3.56 1.01 -14.06
C TYR A 142 -3.88 2.41 -13.53
N SER A 143 -4.09 2.55 -12.22
CA SER A 143 -4.37 3.85 -11.61
C SER A 143 -3.12 4.57 -11.14
N LYS A 144 -2.25 3.92 -10.35
CA LYS A 144 -1.10 4.55 -9.71
C LYS A 144 -0.03 4.97 -10.70
N ASP A 145 0.27 4.17 -11.73
CA ASP A 145 1.28 4.53 -12.74
C ASP A 145 0.82 5.73 -13.57
N LEU A 146 -0.44 5.67 -14.04
CA LEU A 146 -1.06 6.74 -14.83
C LEU A 146 -1.14 8.07 -14.06
N ILE A 147 -1.46 8.02 -12.76
CA ILE A 147 -1.41 9.18 -11.87
C ILE A 147 -0.03 9.84 -11.89
N LEU A 148 1.03 9.05 -11.77
CA LEU A 148 2.39 9.56 -11.61
C LEU A 148 2.93 10.13 -12.91
N GLU A 149 2.53 9.56 -14.04
CA GLU A 149 2.79 10.13 -15.34
C GLU A 149 2.13 11.51 -15.50
N VAL A 150 0.86 11.64 -15.10
CA VAL A 150 0.15 12.92 -15.15
C VAL A 150 0.81 13.95 -14.22
N VAL A 151 1.22 13.54 -13.01
CA VAL A 151 1.99 14.37 -12.08
C VAL A 151 3.30 14.84 -12.73
N SER A 152 4.02 13.96 -13.43
CA SER A 152 5.28 14.30 -14.10
C SER A 152 5.12 15.18 -15.33
N MET A 153 3.96 15.11 -16.00
CA MET A 153 3.62 15.99 -17.13
C MET A 153 3.19 17.37 -16.63
N SER A 154 2.60 17.45 -15.44
CA SER A 154 2.10 18.70 -14.89
C SER A 154 3.21 19.61 -14.34
N ASN A 155 3.03 20.93 -14.45
CA ASN A 155 3.99 21.93 -13.98
C ASN A 155 3.90 22.10 -12.46
N LEU A 156 4.49 21.17 -11.72
CA LEU A 156 4.51 21.18 -10.25
C LEU A 156 5.78 21.80 -9.68
N ASN A 157 5.66 22.27 -8.43
CA ASN A 157 6.83 22.67 -7.66
C ASN A 157 7.75 21.47 -7.41
N PHE A 158 9.05 21.70 -7.46
CA PHE A 158 10.08 20.66 -7.23
C PHE A 158 9.89 19.94 -5.89
N LEU A 159 9.47 20.65 -4.85
CA LEU A 159 9.17 20.04 -3.54
C LEU A 159 8.06 18.98 -3.63
N ILE A 160 6.97 19.28 -4.32
CA ILE A 160 5.82 18.37 -4.45
C ILE A 160 6.26 17.16 -5.28
N PHE A 161 6.97 17.39 -6.38
CA PHE A 161 7.54 16.33 -7.20
C PHE A 161 8.39 15.37 -6.35
N PHE A 162 9.30 15.90 -5.53
CA PHE A 162 10.13 15.10 -4.62
C PHE A 162 9.31 14.29 -3.61
N LEU A 163 8.30 14.90 -2.97
CA LEU A 163 7.42 14.23 -2.01
C LEU A 163 6.69 13.04 -2.64
N TYR A 164 6.21 13.16 -3.88
CA TYR A 164 5.55 12.08 -4.61
C TYR A 164 6.51 10.92 -4.90
N TYR A 165 7.65 11.19 -5.52
CA TYR A 165 8.55 10.09 -5.92
C TYR A 165 9.08 9.33 -4.71
N ILE A 166 9.51 10.04 -3.66
CA ILE A 166 10.02 9.35 -2.47
C ILE A 166 8.94 8.60 -1.74
N SER A 167 7.73 9.13 -1.62
CA SER A 167 6.65 8.41 -0.96
C SER A 167 6.33 7.09 -1.68
N ILE A 168 6.44 7.03 -3.00
CA ILE A 168 6.28 5.77 -3.78
C ILE A 168 7.42 4.80 -3.47
N GLY A 169 8.66 5.29 -3.40
CA GLY A 169 9.80 4.49 -2.95
C GLY A 169 9.58 3.93 -1.54
N LEU A 170 9.05 4.75 -0.63
CA LEU A 170 8.67 4.33 0.72
C LEU A 170 7.53 3.30 0.69
N THR A 171 6.60 3.38 -0.27
CA THR A 171 5.54 2.36 -0.43
C THR A 171 6.09 0.99 -0.78
N MET A 172 7.07 0.93 -1.68
CA MET A 172 7.79 -0.30 -1.98
C MET A 172 8.62 -0.78 -0.78
N PHE A 173 9.19 0.16 -0.05
CA PHE A 173 10.04 -0.15 1.08
C PHE A 173 9.25 -0.88 2.19
N TYR A 174 8.11 -0.34 2.65
CA TYR A 174 7.35 -1.00 3.73
C TYR A 174 6.64 -2.28 3.26
N THR A 175 6.24 -2.39 1.99
CA THR A 175 5.59 -3.61 1.48
C THR A 175 6.57 -4.76 1.45
N ILE A 176 7.81 -4.52 1.00
CA ILE A 176 8.83 -5.57 0.93
C ILE A 176 9.31 -5.93 2.32
N ARG A 177 9.45 -4.95 3.21
CA ARG A 177 9.69 -5.23 4.64
C ARG A 177 8.61 -6.15 5.22
N LEU A 178 7.33 -5.84 4.96
CA LEU A 178 6.21 -6.67 5.42
C LEU A 178 6.27 -8.10 4.84
N LEU A 179 6.56 -8.24 3.55
CA LEU A 179 6.71 -9.54 2.89
C LEU A 179 7.85 -10.36 3.52
N MET A 180 9.00 -9.73 3.78
CA MET A 180 10.15 -10.41 4.39
C MET A 180 9.83 -10.94 5.79
N TYR A 181 9.23 -10.11 6.66
CA TYR A 181 8.85 -10.55 8.01
C TYR A 181 7.78 -11.65 8.02
N LEU A 182 6.74 -11.54 7.20
CA LEU A 182 5.64 -12.50 7.23
C LEU A 182 5.97 -13.82 6.52
N MET A 183 6.67 -13.76 5.37
CA MET A 183 6.75 -14.89 4.43
C MET A 183 8.11 -15.56 4.37
N VAL A 184 9.19 -14.78 4.43
CA VAL A 184 10.55 -15.26 4.12
C VAL A 184 11.34 -15.61 5.38
N ASN A 185 11.21 -14.82 6.43
CA ASN A 185 11.91 -15.07 7.69
C ASN A 185 11.48 -16.39 8.33
N ASP A 186 12.39 -16.99 9.07
CA ASP A 186 12.12 -18.22 9.81
C ASP A 186 10.99 -18.04 10.82
N TYR A 187 10.30 -19.15 11.11
CA TYR A 187 9.23 -19.18 12.08
C TYR A 187 9.74 -18.81 13.48
N ASN A 188 9.23 -17.70 14.02
CA ASN A 188 9.56 -17.20 15.36
C ASN A 188 8.34 -17.27 16.30
N LEU A 189 7.62 -18.40 16.26
CA LEU A 189 6.45 -18.61 17.09
C LEU A 189 6.86 -19.09 18.48
N LEU A 190 6.49 -18.31 19.50
CA LEU A 190 6.75 -18.61 20.92
C LEU A 190 5.96 -19.82 21.47
N GLY A 191 5.10 -20.48 20.70
CA GLY A 191 4.25 -21.57 21.18
C GLY A 191 3.67 -22.46 20.08
N ILE A 192 2.92 -23.50 20.48
CA ILE A 192 2.19 -24.40 19.58
C ILE A 192 0.97 -23.64 19.04
N TYR A 193 1.10 -23.03 17.86
CA TYR A 193 -0.04 -22.51 17.14
C TYR A 193 -0.64 -23.59 16.26
N ASN A 194 -1.95 -23.78 16.38
CA ASN A 194 -2.70 -24.66 15.51
C ASN A 194 -3.02 -23.91 14.20
N LEU A 195 -2.02 -23.77 13.34
CA LEU A 195 -2.16 -23.08 12.05
C LEU A 195 -2.82 -24.02 11.02
N PHE A 196 -4.08 -24.36 11.23
CA PHE A 196 -4.89 -25.09 10.24
C PHE A 196 -5.81 -24.14 9.48
N GLU A 197 -5.88 -24.30 8.16
CA GLU A 197 -6.82 -23.59 7.31
C GLU A 197 -8.21 -24.25 7.36
N GLU A 198 -9.11 -23.81 8.24
CA GLU A 198 -10.43 -24.49 8.37
C GLU A 198 -11.67 -23.65 7.98
N ASP A 199 -11.53 -22.36 7.65
CA ASP A 199 -12.70 -21.52 7.33
C ASP A 199 -12.93 -21.31 5.83
N TYR A 200 -13.73 -22.19 5.22
CA TYR A 200 -14.11 -22.09 3.80
C TYR A 200 -14.87 -20.80 3.45
N ILE A 201 -15.69 -20.26 4.36
CA ILE A 201 -16.46 -19.02 4.13
C ILE A 201 -15.51 -17.83 3.93
N MET A 202 -14.49 -17.72 4.79
CA MET A 202 -13.49 -16.67 4.70
C MET A 202 -12.59 -16.88 3.47
N LEU A 203 -12.20 -18.12 3.16
CA LEU A 203 -11.44 -18.41 1.94
C LEU A 203 -12.21 -17.99 0.67
N ASN A 204 -13.50 -18.34 0.57
CA ASN A 204 -14.33 -17.97 -0.58
C ASN A 204 -14.42 -16.44 -0.76
N SER A 205 -14.62 -15.70 0.33
CA SER A 205 -14.65 -14.24 0.26
C SER A 205 -13.29 -13.62 -0.14
N MET A 206 -12.18 -14.16 0.36
CA MET A 206 -10.84 -13.74 -0.07
C MET A 206 -10.60 -14.03 -1.56
N PHE A 207 -11.02 -15.18 -2.07
CA PHE A 207 -10.88 -15.51 -3.49
C PHE A 207 -11.67 -14.57 -4.40
N ILE A 208 -12.90 -14.23 -4.05
CA ILE A 208 -13.69 -13.25 -4.82
C ILE A 208 -12.93 -11.91 -4.88
N MET A 209 -12.40 -11.46 -3.74
CA MET A 209 -11.63 -10.21 -3.68
C MET A 209 -10.28 -10.32 -4.42
N LEU A 210 -9.67 -11.50 -4.47
CA LEU A 210 -8.47 -11.78 -5.26
C LEU A 210 -8.72 -11.55 -6.75
N PHE A 211 -9.76 -12.19 -7.30
CA PHE A 211 -10.14 -12.01 -8.71
C PHE A 211 -10.40 -10.54 -9.03
N MET A 212 -11.08 -9.84 -8.13
CA MET A 212 -11.30 -8.41 -8.28
C MET A 212 -10.00 -7.60 -8.25
N SER A 213 -9.05 -7.91 -7.37
CA SER A 213 -7.76 -7.21 -7.31
C SER A 213 -6.89 -7.37 -8.57
N LEU A 214 -7.16 -8.40 -9.38
CA LEU A 214 -6.50 -8.65 -10.66
C LEU A 214 -7.22 -7.95 -11.81
N ILE A 215 -8.54 -8.18 -11.92
CA ILE A 215 -9.32 -7.79 -13.11
C ILE A 215 -9.86 -6.36 -13.01
N SER A 216 -10.16 -5.87 -11.81
CA SER A 216 -10.90 -4.60 -11.67
C SER A 216 -10.17 -3.40 -12.26
N GLY A 217 -8.83 -3.35 -12.23
CA GLY A 217 -8.09 -2.20 -12.77
C GLY A 217 -8.27 -2.03 -14.27
N SER A 218 -8.04 -3.11 -15.04
CA SER A 218 -8.23 -3.08 -16.49
C SER A 218 -9.70 -2.86 -16.86
N PHE A 219 -10.62 -3.60 -16.22
CA PHE A 219 -12.05 -3.48 -16.47
C PHE A 219 -12.58 -2.07 -16.19
N LEU A 220 -12.24 -1.49 -15.03
CA LEU A 220 -12.64 -0.13 -14.67
C LEU A 220 -11.99 0.92 -15.58
N SER A 221 -10.75 0.71 -16.03
CA SER A 221 -10.08 1.66 -16.93
C SER A 221 -10.84 1.80 -18.26
N TRP A 222 -11.35 0.69 -18.81
CA TRP A 222 -12.13 0.69 -20.04
C TRP A 222 -13.54 1.26 -19.88
N LEU A 223 -14.11 1.17 -18.67
CA LEU A 223 -15.44 1.70 -18.39
C LEU A 223 -15.43 3.20 -18.09
N ILE A 224 -14.44 3.67 -17.34
CA ILE A 224 -14.39 5.07 -16.86
C ILE A 224 -13.85 5.99 -17.94
N PHE A 225 -12.77 5.60 -18.62
CA PHE A 225 -12.14 6.46 -19.61
C PHE A 225 -12.69 6.20 -21.01
N SER A 226 -13.42 7.17 -21.54
CA SER A 226 -13.95 7.15 -22.90
C SER A 226 -12.86 7.37 -23.95
N TYR A 227 -11.77 8.06 -23.59
CA TYR A 227 -10.58 8.28 -24.41
C TYR A 227 -9.32 8.06 -23.57
N PRO A 228 -8.22 7.55 -24.16
CA PRO A 228 -6.95 7.44 -23.46
C PRO A 228 -6.37 8.83 -23.18
N PHE A 229 -5.78 9.01 -22.00
CA PHE A 229 -5.04 10.24 -21.68
C PHE A 229 -3.80 10.35 -22.57
N MET A 230 -3.61 11.53 -23.19
CA MET A 230 -2.41 11.82 -23.95
C MET A 230 -1.27 12.18 -22.98
N ILE A 231 -0.34 11.26 -22.78
CA ILE A 231 0.84 11.44 -21.94
C ILE A 231 2.07 11.61 -22.84
N TYR A 232 2.69 12.79 -22.80
CA TYR A 232 3.92 13.07 -23.54
C TYR A 232 5.06 13.37 -22.56
N LEU A 233 5.97 12.41 -22.40
CA LEU A 233 7.08 12.47 -21.45
C LEU A 233 8.38 12.01 -22.11
N PRO A 234 9.54 12.61 -21.74
CA PRO A 234 10.84 12.04 -22.10
C PRO A 234 11.02 10.70 -21.40
N PHE A 235 11.77 9.79 -22.04
CA PHE A 235 11.99 8.42 -21.57
C PHE A 235 12.45 8.35 -20.11
N ASN A 236 13.31 9.28 -19.69
CA ASN A 236 13.87 9.28 -18.33
C ASN A 236 12.79 9.56 -17.25
N LEU A 237 11.81 10.43 -17.53
CA LEU A 237 10.71 10.69 -16.60
C LEU A 237 9.73 9.52 -16.54
N LYS A 238 9.46 8.86 -17.67
CA LYS A 238 8.62 7.65 -17.70
C LYS A 238 9.24 6.51 -16.90
N MET A 239 10.56 6.31 -16.98
CA MET A 239 11.26 5.26 -16.24
C MET A 239 11.49 5.59 -14.75
N MET A 240 11.26 6.83 -14.32
CA MET A 240 11.52 7.29 -12.95
C MET A 240 10.78 6.46 -11.89
N ILE A 241 9.55 6.05 -12.18
CA ILE A 241 8.72 5.24 -11.27
C ILE A 241 9.40 3.89 -11.00
N ILE A 242 9.94 3.26 -12.04
CA ILE A 242 10.66 1.99 -11.96
C ILE A 242 11.97 2.17 -11.19
N TYR A 243 12.73 3.24 -11.44
CA TYR A 243 13.97 3.50 -10.69
C TYR A 243 13.73 3.66 -9.20
N VAL A 244 12.73 4.46 -8.81
CA VAL A 244 12.46 4.73 -7.40
C VAL A 244 11.88 3.51 -6.69
N SER A 245 11.04 2.73 -7.39
CA SER A 245 10.52 1.47 -6.84
C SER A 245 11.61 0.41 -6.63
N MET A 246 12.58 0.31 -7.55
CA MET A 246 13.74 -0.57 -7.40
C MET A 246 14.64 -0.17 -6.22
N ILE A 247 14.87 1.13 -6.01
CA ILE A 247 15.61 1.63 -4.84
C ILE A 247 14.86 1.27 -3.56
N GLY A 248 13.55 1.47 -3.52
CA GLY A 248 12.71 1.09 -2.38
C GLY A 248 12.76 -0.42 -2.09
N LEU A 249 12.78 -1.25 -3.13
CA LEU A 249 12.92 -2.70 -3.01
C LEU A 249 14.25 -3.10 -2.39
N PHE A 250 15.35 -2.51 -2.88
CA PHE A 250 16.68 -2.79 -2.36
C PHE A 250 16.79 -2.38 -0.88
N MET A 251 16.30 -1.20 -0.51
CA MET A 251 16.27 -0.75 0.88
C MET A 251 15.40 -1.65 1.77
N GLY A 252 14.29 -2.16 1.25
CA GLY A 252 13.40 -3.14 1.89
C GLY A 252 14.14 -4.36 2.38
N ILE A 253 14.83 -5.00 1.44
CA ILE A 253 15.56 -6.24 1.69
C ILE A 253 16.75 -5.98 2.64
N LEU A 254 17.47 -4.88 2.44
CA LEU A 254 18.60 -4.54 3.32
C LEU A 254 18.13 -4.37 4.77
N ILE A 255 17.09 -3.55 5.01
CA ILE A 255 16.65 -3.24 6.37
C ILE A 255 15.98 -4.44 7.04
N SER A 256 15.30 -5.32 6.30
CA SER A 256 14.77 -6.56 6.89
C SER A 256 15.87 -7.54 7.31
N ASN A 257 16.95 -7.62 6.54
CA ASN A 257 18.07 -8.54 6.84
C ASN A 257 18.98 -8.00 7.94
N MET A 258 19.05 -6.67 8.04
CA MET A 258 19.64 -5.99 9.17
C MET A 258 18.81 -6.35 10.41
N LYS A 259 19.32 -7.26 11.25
CA LYS A 259 18.77 -7.61 12.58
C LYS A 259 18.81 -6.43 13.57
N ILE A 260 18.63 -5.19 13.10
CA ILE A 260 18.84 -3.94 13.83
C ILE A 260 17.74 -3.73 14.88
N TYR A 261 16.58 -4.37 14.75
CA TYR A 261 15.49 -4.18 15.69
C TYR A 261 15.07 -5.48 16.38
N SER A 262 15.33 -5.48 17.69
CA SER A 262 14.79 -6.31 18.78
C SER A 262 15.26 -7.76 18.92
N LEU A 263 16.52 -7.93 19.30
CA LEU A 263 16.70 -8.62 20.59
C LEU A 263 16.37 -7.60 21.67
N ASN A 264 15.29 -7.86 22.41
CA ASN A 264 15.03 -7.18 23.66
C ASN A 264 16.26 -7.46 24.52
N LYS A 265 17.14 -6.47 24.77
CA LYS A 265 18.38 -6.71 25.56
C LYS A 265 18.08 -7.34 26.93
N PHE A 266 16.86 -7.18 27.42
CA PHE A 266 16.33 -7.82 28.62
C PHE A 266 16.19 -9.36 28.53
N VAL A 267 15.94 -9.92 27.34
CA VAL A 267 15.87 -11.37 27.14
C VAL A 267 17.28 -11.98 27.16
N LEU A 268 18.28 -11.28 26.62
CA LEU A 268 19.69 -11.66 26.76
C LEU A 268 20.16 -11.66 28.22
N THR A 269 19.58 -10.82 29.08
CA THR A 269 19.88 -10.83 30.52
C THR A 269 19.12 -11.89 31.31
N TYR A 270 18.08 -12.51 30.75
CA TYR A 270 17.37 -13.59 31.41
C TYR A 270 18.22 -14.88 31.43
N ASP A 271 18.93 -15.17 30.34
CA ASP A 271 19.88 -16.29 30.27
C ASP A 271 21.10 -16.13 31.19
N LEU A 272 21.36 -14.92 31.68
CA LEU A 272 22.43 -14.66 32.66
C LEU A 272 21.98 -14.93 34.11
N SER A 273 20.70 -15.20 34.35
CA SER A 273 20.13 -15.39 35.69
C SER A 273 19.87 -16.85 36.10
N PHE A 274 20.31 -17.81 35.28
CA PHE A 274 20.36 -19.24 35.62
C PHE A 274 21.79 -19.78 35.62
#